data_AF-A0A6V7PIJ8-F1
#
_entry.id   AF-A0A6V7PIJ8-F1
#
_cell.length_a   1.000
_cell.length_b   1.000
_cell.length_c   1.000
_cell.angle_alpha   90.00
_cell.angle_beta   90.00
_cell.angle_gamma   90.00
#
_symmetry.space_group_name_H-M   'P 1'
#
loop_
_entity.id
_entity.type
_entity.pdbx_description
1 polymer ?
#
loop_
_entity_poly.entity_id
_entity_poly.type
_entity_poly.pdbx_seq_one_letter_code
_entity_poly.pdbx_strand_id
1 'polypeptide(L)'
;MGFFSLFLVASMPIVQVLLIGLLGAFLASGYSNILTVGARKDMNKVVFAVFTPSLMFANLAKTVTLQDAISWWFMPVNIGIIFLVGGLLGWVAVKILRPPQHLGGLVIASCSAGNLGNLLLIIVPAVCDEDGNPFGGERSICSARGLSYASFSMALGGFYIWTHTYSLMKRAGKLYHRNLLRNNLVQEIEHKDSFANGDSGKAENGEAAVDQEALIPTAEKPDDESQQNQLVSCSVALLSSDSSFMGSKKNFWDKLKEGTHQIVEELLAPPTVSAIIGFIVGATPWLKSLFIGDAAPLRVIQDSIKLLGDGTIPCITLILGGNLTQGLRNSVIRPVEIAAIIVVRYLILQ
;
A
#
# COMPACT_ATOMS: atom_id res chain seq x y z
N MET A 1 -11.22 23.55 24.19
CA MET A 1 -11.81 23.77 22.86
C MET A 1 -13.20 23.14 22.81
N GLY A 2 -14.18 23.82 22.24
CA GLY A 2 -15.51 23.25 22.00
C GLY A 2 -15.49 22.18 20.89
N PHE A 3 -16.47 21.27 20.91
CA PHE A 3 -16.63 20.19 19.91
C PHE A 3 -16.50 20.67 18.46
N PHE A 4 -17.13 21.81 18.13
CA PHE A 4 -17.07 22.38 16.78
C PHE A 4 -15.66 22.80 16.35
N SER A 5 -14.82 23.30 17.26
CA SER A 5 -13.44 23.66 16.96
C SER A 5 -12.61 22.42 16.66
N LEU A 6 -12.76 21.37 17.48
CA LEU A 6 -12.08 20.09 17.25
C LEU A 6 -12.53 19.42 15.96
N PHE A 7 -13.83 19.44 15.66
CA PHE A 7 -14.38 18.93 14.40
C PHE A 7 -13.82 19.69 13.20
N LEU A 8 -13.77 21.03 13.27
CA LEU A 8 -13.26 21.86 12.18
C LEU A 8 -11.77 21.58 11.95
N VAL A 9 -10.95 21.60 13.00
CA VAL A 9 -9.51 21.29 12.93
C VAL A 9 -9.26 19.87 12.40
N ALA A 10 -10.02 18.88 12.87
CA ALA A 10 -9.93 17.49 12.38
C ALA A 10 -10.35 17.33 10.92
N SER A 11 -11.32 18.14 10.45
CA SER A 11 -11.81 18.08 9.06
C SER A 11 -10.86 18.71 8.04
N MET A 12 -9.99 19.65 8.44
CA MET A 12 -9.13 20.39 7.50
C MET A 12 -8.28 19.46 6.61
N PRO A 13 -7.59 18.44 7.13
CA PRO A 13 -6.74 17.60 6.27
C PRO A 13 -7.55 16.67 5.37
N ILE A 14 -8.76 16.30 5.78
CA ILE A 14 -9.69 15.54 4.94
C ILE A 14 -10.13 16.40 3.76
N VAL A 15 -10.54 17.64 4.01
CA VAL A 15 -10.91 18.59 2.96
C VAL A 15 -9.73 18.83 2.01
N GLN A 16 -8.51 18.99 2.53
CA GLN A 16 -7.32 19.16 1.71
C GLN A 16 -7.08 17.97 0.76
N VAL A 17 -7.17 16.73 1.28
CA VAL A 17 -7.05 15.52 0.45
C VAL A 17 -8.16 15.43 -0.59
N LEU A 18 -9.40 15.77 -0.22
CA LEU A 18 -10.54 15.79 -1.15
C LEU A 18 -10.35 16.83 -2.27
N LEU A 19 -9.90 18.05 -1.95
CA LEU A 19 -9.66 19.08 -2.96
C LEU A 19 -8.57 18.67 -3.95
N ILE A 20 -7.46 18.10 -3.47
CA ILE A 20 -6.38 17.59 -4.32
C ILE A 20 -6.89 16.39 -5.14
N GLY A 21 -7.71 15.52 -4.56
CA GLY A 21 -8.34 14.40 -5.26
C GLY A 21 -9.29 14.86 -6.37
N LEU A 22 -10.12 15.87 -6.10
CA LEU A 22 -11.01 16.48 -7.11
C LEU A 22 -10.20 17.10 -8.25
N LEU A 23 -9.09 17.77 -7.95
CA LEU A 23 -8.17 18.25 -8.97
C LEU A 23 -7.61 17.10 -9.82
N GLY A 24 -7.19 16.00 -9.19
CA GLY A 24 -6.73 14.80 -9.89
C GLY A 24 -7.80 14.19 -10.80
N ALA A 25 -9.04 14.14 -10.31
CA ALA A 25 -10.19 13.69 -11.08
C ALA A 25 -10.49 14.61 -12.27
N PHE A 26 -10.41 15.92 -12.08
CA PHE A 26 -10.56 16.91 -13.15
C PHE A 26 -9.47 16.77 -14.22
N LEU A 27 -8.20 16.63 -13.81
CA LEU A 27 -7.07 16.44 -14.73
C LEU A 27 -7.14 15.11 -15.50
N ALA A 28 -7.73 14.08 -14.90
CA ALA A 28 -7.99 12.79 -15.55
C ALA A 28 -9.30 12.75 -16.37
N SER A 29 -10.14 13.78 -16.26
CA SER A 29 -11.39 13.89 -16.99
C SER A 29 -11.12 14.18 -18.47
N GLY A 30 -12.08 13.80 -19.33
CA GLY A 30 -12.04 14.03 -20.77
C GLY A 30 -11.94 15.52 -21.17
N TYR A 31 -12.11 16.45 -20.23
CA TYR A 31 -11.94 17.89 -20.45
C TYR A 31 -10.46 18.33 -20.48
N SER A 32 -9.63 17.83 -19.56
CA SER A 32 -8.22 18.24 -19.45
C SER A 32 -7.26 17.20 -20.05
N ASN A 33 -7.56 15.90 -19.93
CA ASN A 33 -6.75 14.79 -20.44
C ASN A 33 -5.23 14.86 -20.11
N ILE A 34 -4.84 15.55 -19.04
CA ILE A 34 -3.43 15.63 -18.60
C ILE A 34 -3.06 14.35 -17.84
N LEU A 35 -3.91 13.91 -16.92
CA LEU A 35 -3.70 12.72 -16.08
C LEU A 35 -4.29 11.46 -16.74
N THR A 36 -3.86 11.17 -17.97
CA THR A 36 -4.28 9.97 -18.69
C THR A 36 -3.93 8.68 -17.93
N VAL A 37 -4.45 7.53 -18.38
CA VAL A 37 -4.11 6.22 -17.78
C VAL A 37 -2.60 5.98 -17.80
N GLY A 38 -1.94 6.29 -18.92
CA GLY A 38 -0.48 6.18 -19.07
C GLY A 38 0.26 7.14 -18.12
N ALA A 39 -0.12 8.42 -18.11
CA ALA A 39 0.51 9.42 -17.25
C ALA A 39 0.41 9.06 -15.76
N ARG A 40 -0.75 8.55 -15.30
CA ARG A 40 -0.91 8.07 -13.93
C ARG A 40 -0.02 6.87 -13.62
N LYS A 41 0.12 5.93 -14.57
CA LYS A 41 0.98 4.75 -14.40
C LYS A 41 2.45 5.16 -14.28
N ASP A 42 2.92 6.08 -15.12
CA ASP A 42 4.31 6.56 -15.06
C ASP A 42 4.57 7.42 -13.84
N MET A 43 3.63 8.29 -13.46
CA MET A 43 3.71 9.03 -12.19
C MET A 43 3.75 8.08 -10.99
N ASN A 44 2.97 7.00 -11.00
CA ASN A 44 3.01 5.99 -9.94
C ASN A 44 4.37 5.28 -9.86
N LYS A 45 5.04 5.02 -11.00
CA LYS A 45 6.41 4.47 -11.00
C LYS A 45 7.39 5.43 -10.34
N VAL A 46 7.31 6.73 -10.67
CA VAL A 46 8.17 7.77 -10.05
C VAL A 46 7.89 7.88 -8.55
N VAL A 47 6.63 7.86 -8.16
CA VAL A 47 6.22 7.87 -6.75
C VAL A 47 6.82 6.67 -6.00
N PHE A 48 6.76 5.47 -6.57
CA PHE A 48 7.28 4.26 -5.94
C PHE A 48 8.81 4.22 -5.90
N ALA A 49 9.48 4.64 -6.98
CA ALA A 49 10.92 4.54 -7.12
C ALA A 49 11.70 5.71 -6.48
N VAL A 50 11.10 6.91 -6.39
CA VAL A 50 11.80 8.14 -5.99
C VAL A 50 11.13 8.83 -4.81
N PHE A 51 9.86 9.22 -4.94
CA PHE A 51 9.23 10.08 -3.92
C PHE A 51 9.00 9.35 -2.59
N THR A 52 8.42 8.15 -2.64
CA THR A 52 8.14 7.35 -1.43
C THR A 52 9.42 6.97 -0.68
N PRO A 53 10.48 6.46 -1.34
CA PRO A 53 11.75 6.20 -0.66
C PRO A 53 12.36 7.46 -0.05
N SER A 54 12.28 8.59 -0.77
CA SER A 54 12.76 9.88 -0.27
C SER A 54 12.00 10.34 0.97
N LEU A 55 10.66 10.20 0.97
CA LEU A 55 9.81 10.51 2.11
C LEU A 55 10.16 9.64 3.32
N MET A 56 10.33 8.33 3.11
CA MET A 56 10.68 7.40 4.18
C MET A 56 12.04 7.73 4.78
N PHE A 57 13.06 7.94 3.94
CA PHE A 57 14.39 8.36 4.40
C PHE A 57 14.32 9.67 5.19
N ALA A 58 13.72 10.70 4.62
CA ALA A 58 13.68 12.04 5.23
C ALA A 58 12.96 12.02 6.58
N ASN A 59 11.85 11.28 6.68
CA ASN A 59 11.09 11.15 7.92
C ASN A 59 11.87 10.38 8.99
N LEU A 60 12.48 9.24 8.65
CA LEU A 60 13.20 8.41 9.61
C LEU A 60 14.51 9.06 10.06
N ALA A 61 15.29 9.61 9.14
CA ALA A 61 16.54 10.27 9.46
C ALA A 61 16.32 11.47 10.40
N LYS A 62 15.28 12.26 10.16
CA LYS A 62 14.96 13.43 10.99
C LYS A 62 14.40 13.01 12.36
N THR A 63 13.46 12.09 12.38
CA THR A 63 12.63 11.81 13.56
C THR A 63 13.29 10.84 14.54
N VAL A 64 14.12 9.90 14.08
CA VAL A 64 14.69 8.86 14.93
C VAL A 64 15.96 9.34 15.62
N THR A 65 16.12 8.98 16.90
CA THR A 65 17.41 8.93 17.59
C THR A 65 17.56 7.56 18.26
N LEU A 66 18.80 7.11 18.54
CA LEU A 66 19.01 5.82 19.21
C LEU A 66 18.36 5.78 20.61
N GLN A 67 18.43 6.89 21.32
CA GLN A 67 17.87 7.01 22.67
C GLN A 67 16.35 6.94 22.66
N ASP A 68 15.71 7.63 21.70
CA ASP A 68 14.26 7.56 21.51
C ASP A 68 13.82 6.17 21.03
N ALA A 69 14.58 5.53 20.14
CA ALA A 69 14.28 4.18 19.66
C ALA A 69 14.30 3.12 20.77
N ILE A 70 15.25 3.22 21.71
CA ILE A 70 15.32 2.33 22.88
C ILE A 70 14.19 2.64 23.86
N SER A 71 13.92 3.93 24.12
CA SER A 71 12.84 4.36 25.02
C SER A 71 11.46 3.95 24.51
N TRP A 72 11.24 4.03 23.19
CA TRP A 72 9.96 3.78 22.54
C TRP A 72 9.87 2.41 21.86
N TRP A 73 10.64 1.42 22.31
CA TRP A 73 10.63 0.06 21.73
C TRP A 73 9.24 -0.62 21.76
N PHE A 74 8.40 -0.25 22.73
CA PHE A 74 7.03 -0.75 22.86
C PHE A 74 6.14 -0.31 21.70
N MET A 75 6.53 0.74 20.97
CA MET A 75 5.74 1.33 19.91
C MET A 75 5.80 0.53 18.60
N PRO A 76 6.97 0.09 18.08
CA PRO A 76 7.03 -0.92 17.04
C PRO A 76 6.22 -2.17 17.38
N VAL A 77 6.28 -2.65 18.63
CA VAL A 77 5.54 -3.84 19.08
C VAL A 77 4.03 -3.58 19.04
N ASN A 78 3.57 -2.46 19.59
CA ASN A 78 2.15 -2.09 19.58
C ASN A 78 1.62 -1.95 18.14
N ILE A 79 2.36 -1.28 17.26
CA ILE A 79 2.02 -1.16 15.85
C ILE A 79 1.97 -2.56 15.21
N GLY A 80 2.94 -3.43 15.48
CA GLY A 80 2.93 -4.82 15.01
C GLY A 80 1.68 -5.58 15.45
N ILE A 81 1.25 -5.43 16.70
CA ILE A 81 0.02 -6.03 17.22
C ILE A 81 -1.21 -5.49 16.48
N ILE A 82 -1.29 -4.18 16.25
CA ILE A 82 -2.38 -3.54 15.48
C ILE A 82 -2.45 -4.15 14.06
N PHE A 83 -1.31 -4.28 13.39
CA PHE A 83 -1.26 -4.92 12.05
C PHE A 83 -1.69 -6.38 12.08
N LEU A 84 -1.30 -7.14 13.11
CA LEU A 84 -1.70 -8.53 13.28
C LEU A 84 -3.21 -8.66 13.52
N VAL A 85 -3.75 -7.93 14.51
CA VAL A 85 -5.18 -7.92 14.83
C VAL A 85 -5.99 -7.47 13.62
N GLY A 86 -5.54 -6.41 12.93
CA GLY A 86 -6.18 -5.91 11.73
C GLY A 86 -6.15 -6.89 10.56
N GLY A 87 -5.04 -7.60 10.38
CA GLY A 87 -4.92 -8.67 9.41
C GLY A 87 -5.86 -9.84 9.72
N LEU A 88 -5.97 -10.24 10.99
CA LEU A 88 -6.92 -11.26 11.46
C LEU A 88 -8.37 -10.86 11.20
N LEU A 89 -8.75 -9.63 11.57
CA LEU A 89 -10.09 -9.09 11.30
C LEU A 89 -10.39 -9.03 9.80
N GLY A 90 -9.43 -8.58 9.00
CA GLY A 90 -9.54 -8.60 7.54
C GLY A 90 -9.70 -10.01 6.97
N TRP A 91 -8.99 -11.00 7.52
CA TRP A 91 -9.10 -12.39 7.11
C TRP A 91 -10.48 -12.97 7.47
N VAL A 92 -11.00 -12.68 8.67
CA VAL A 92 -12.36 -13.04 9.06
C VAL A 92 -13.37 -12.39 8.11
N ALA A 93 -13.21 -11.11 7.78
CA ALA A 93 -14.08 -10.41 6.84
C ALA A 93 -14.07 -11.08 5.46
N VAL A 94 -12.90 -11.49 4.95
CA VAL A 94 -12.79 -12.26 3.69
C VAL A 94 -13.51 -13.60 3.78
N LYS A 95 -13.44 -14.31 4.91
CA LYS A 95 -14.12 -15.60 5.08
C LYS A 95 -15.64 -15.46 5.10
N ILE A 96 -16.15 -14.39 5.72
CA ILE A 96 -17.58 -14.09 5.80
C ILE A 96 -18.12 -13.61 4.44
N LEU A 97 -17.45 -12.64 3.82
CA LEU A 97 -17.94 -11.97 2.61
C LEU A 97 -17.64 -12.74 1.33
N ARG A 98 -16.63 -13.63 1.37
CA ARG A 98 -16.14 -14.40 0.22
C ARG A 98 -15.98 -13.53 -1.04
N PRO A 99 -15.12 -12.48 -0.98
CA PRO A 99 -14.83 -11.69 -2.16
C PRO A 99 -14.09 -12.54 -3.21
N PRO A 100 -14.10 -12.12 -4.49
CA PRO A 100 -13.25 -12.71 -5.53
C PRO A 100 -11.80 -12.90 -5.04
N GLN A 101 -11.15 -14.01 -5.40
CA GLN A 101 -9.84 -14.39 -4.84
C GLN A 101 -8.77 -13.31 -5.00
N HIS A 102 -8.83 -12.49 -6.05
CA HIS A 102 -7.91 -11.40 -6.29
C HIS A 102 -8.12 -10.17 -5.37
N LEU A 103 -9.32 -10.02 -4.79
CA LEU A 103 -9.66 -8.93 -3.87
C LEU A 103 -9.44 -9.30 -2.41
N GLY A 104 -9.39 -10.58 -2.05
CA GLY A 104 -9.19 -11.03 -0.67
C GLY A 104 -7.92 -10.45 -0.03
N GLY A 105 -6.80 -10.44 -0.77
CA GLY A 105 -5.56 -9.83 -0.29
C GLY A 105 -5.67 -8.31 -0.10
N LEU A 106 -6.44 -7.62 -0.94
CA LEU A 106 -6.69 -6.19 -0.83
C LEU A 106 -7.52 -5.85 0.42
N VAL A 107 -8.54 -6.66 0.73
CA VAL A 107 -9.37 -6.51 1.94
C VAL A 107 -8.51 -6.67 3.20
N ILE A 108 -7.72 -7.75 3.27
CA ILE A 108 -6.81 -8.01 4.41
C ILE A 108 -5.79 -6.89 4.56
N ALA A 109 -5.15 -6.49 3.45
CA ALA A 109 -4.19 -5.39 3.43
C ALA A 109 -4.82 -4.09 3.96
N SER A 110 -6.00 -3.73 3.47
CA SER A 110 -6.73 -2.51 3.85
C SER A 110 -7.16 -2.52 5.32
N CYS A 111 -7.48 -3.70 5.88
CA CYS A 111 -7.82 -3.84 7.29
C CYS A 111 -6.58 -3.84 8.19
N SER A 112 -5.45 -4.40 7.74
CA SER A 112 -4.21 -4.47 8.53
C SER A 112 -3.57 -3.09 8.77
N ALA A 113 -3.68 -2.18 7.80
CA ALA A 113 -3.21 -0.81 7.94
C ALA A 113 -4.29 0.04 8.65
N GLY A 114 -4.29 0.00 9.98
CA GLY A 114 -5.12 0.85 10.84
C GLY A 114 -4.90 2.36 10.59
N ASN A 115 -5.58 3.23 11.33
CA ASN A 115 -5.56 4.67 11.09
C ASN A 115 -4.33 5.38 11.71
N LEU A 116 -3.14 4.80 11.53
CA LEU A 116 -1.87 5.29 12.08
C LEU A 116 -1.33 6.55 11.35
N GLY A 117 -2.14 7.17 10.49
CA GLY A 117 -1.73 8.27 9.61
C GLY A 117 -1.88 9.66 10.23
N ASN A 118 -2.18 10.65 9.38
CA ASN A 118 -2.23 12.08 9.72
C ASN A 118 -3.14 12.44 10.90
N LEU A 119 -4.08 11.58 11.29
CA LEU A 119 -4.98 11.83 12.42
C LEU A 119 -4.21 12.09 13.73
N LEU A 120 -3.15 11.32 14.00
CA LEU A 120 -2.32 11.50 15.19
C LEU A 120 -1.59 12.85 15.19
N LEU A 121 -1.16 13.35 14.02
CA LEU A 121 -0.54 14.67 13.90
C LEU A 121 -1.50 15.82 14.15
N ILE A 122 -2.81 15.60 14.04
CA ILE A 122 -3.84 16.62 14.25
C ILE A 122 -4.34 16.59 15.68
N ILE A 123 -4.61 15.38 16.21
CA ILE A 123 -5.12 15.19 17.56
C ILE A 123 -4.09 15.66 18.58
N VAL A 124 -2.81 15.34 18.38
CA VAL A 124 -1.77 15.68 19.35
C VAL A 124 -1.66 17.19 19.60
N PRO A 125 -1.47 18.05 18.57
CA PRO A 125 -1.46 19.50 18.79
C PRO A 125 -2.78 20.01 19.38
N ALA A 126 -3.92 19.48 18.95
CA ALA A 126 -5.22 19.88 19.48
C ALA A 126 -5.39 19.55 20.97
N VAL A 127 -4.89 18.39 21.42
CA VAL A 127 -4.87 17.99 22.84
C VAL A 127 -3.86 18.80 23.64
N CYS A 128 -2.73 19.16 23.03
CA CYS A 128 -1.72 20.02 23.64
C CYS A 128 -2.15 21.49 23.78
N ASP A 129 -3.17 21.91 23.04
CA ASP A 129 -3.77 23.24 23.11
C ASP A 129 -4.84 23.37 24.21
N GLU A 130 -5.21 22.27 24.89
CA GLU A 130 -6.15 22.30 26.02
C GLU A 130 -5.46 22.61 27.35
N ASP A 131 -6.14 23.41 28.18
CA ASP A 131 -5.75 23.64 29.57
C ASP A 131 -5.84 22.34 30.37
N GLY A 132 -4.73 21.92 30.99
CA GLY A 132 -4.65 20.65 31.72
C GLY A 132 -4.39 19.42 30.83
N ASN A 133 -3.67 19.60 29.72
CA ASN A 133 -3.33 18.51 28.80
C ASN A 133 -2.70 17.29 29.53
N PRO A 134 -3.04 16.05 29.09
CA PRO A 134 -2.60 14.81 29.74
C PRO A 134 -1.10 14.53 29.60
N PHE A 135 -0.42 15.26 28.72
CA PHE A 135 1.02 15.09 28.47
C PHE A 135 1.90 15.96 29.38
N GLY A 136 1.29 16.88 30.14
CA GLY A 136 1.94 17.73 31.13
C GLY A 136 2.87 18.79 30.51
N GLY A 137 2.78 20.02 31.02
CA GLY A 137 3.71 21.10 30.71
C GLY A 137 3.22 22.10 29.65
N GLU A 138 4.08 23.07 29.36
CA GLU A 138 3.84 24.14 28.38
C GLU A 138 3.50 23.58 26.99
N ARG A 139 2.59 24.28 26.29
CA ARG A 139 2.10 23.96 24.95
C ARG A 139 3.19 23.57 23.95
N SER A 140 4.30 24.28 23.96
CA SER A 140 5.45 24.06 23.07
C SER A 140 6.12 22.70 23.30
N ILE A 141 6.23 22.27 24.55
CA ILE A 141 6.85 21.00 24.94
C ILE A 141 5.92 19.82 24.62
N CYS A 142 4.63 19.97 24.93
CA CYS A 142 3.62 18.96 24.61
C CYS A 142 3.55 18.71 23.11
N SER A 143 3.42 19.79 22.32
CA SER A 143 3.32 19.68 20.86
C SER A 143 4.59 19.11 20.25
N ALA A 144 5.78 19.54 20.70
CA ALA A 144 7.04 18.98 20.20
C ALA A 144 7.16 17.48 20.48
N ARG A 145 6.92 17.03 21.72
CA ARG A 145 7.03 15.61 22.09
C ARG A 145 5.99 14.75 21.40
N GLY A 146 4.74 15.19 21.41
CA GLY A 146 3.66 14.44 20.78
C GLY A 146 3.81 14.38 19.26
N LEU A 147 4.29 15.46 18.63
CA LEU A 147 4.57 15.47 17.19
C LEU A 147 5.69 14.50 16.85
N SER A 148 6.78 14.48 17.64
CA SER A 148 7.85 13.48 17.49
C SER A 148 7.34 12.06 17.64
N TYR A 149 6.46 11.81 18.63
CA TYR A 149 5.84 10.50 18.83
C TYR A 149 4.94 10.11 17.64
N ALA A 150 4.04 10.98 17.21
CA ALA A 150 3.17 10.76 16.05
C ALA A 150 3.98 10.53 14.75
N SER A 151 5.00 11.35 14.51
CA SER A 151 5.90 11.21 13.36
C SER A 151 6.67 9.89 13.38
N PHE A 152 7.15 9.45 14.54
CA PHE A 152 7.80 8.16 14.69
C PHE A 152 6.80 7.00 14.45
N SER A 153 5.55 7.16 14.89
CA SER A 153 4.47 6.18 14.69
C SER A 153 4.17 5.97 13.23
N MET A 154 4.04 7.05 12.47
CA MET A 154 3.77 7.00 11.04
C MET A 154 4.95 6.42 10.27
N ALA A 155 6.18 6.72 10.68
CA ALA A 155 7.37 6.14 10.07
C ALA A 155 7.41 4.61 10.24
N LEU A 156 7.15 4.13 11.47
CA LEU A 156 7.05 2.69 11.75
C LEU A 156 5.84 2.05 11.04
N GLY A 157 4.68 2.70 11.06
CA GLY A 157 3.50 2.25 10.31
C GLY A 157 3.78 2.14 8.82
N GLY A 158 4.52 3.11 8.25
CA GLY A 158 5.03 3.07 6.89
C GLY A 158 5.90 1.85 6.62
N PHE A 159 6.82 1.53 7.53
CA PHE A 159 7.64 0.32 7.44
C PHE A 159 6.79 -0.96 7.39
N TYR A 160 5.78 -1.09 8.27
CA TYR A 160 4.84 -2.23 8.22
C TYR A 160 3.99 -2.25 6.94
N ILE A 161 3.58 -1.09 6.40
CA ILE A 161 2.88 -1.02 5.12
C ILE A 161 3.75 -1.57 3.99
N TRP A 162 5.00 -1.14 3.90
CA TRP A 162 5.89 -1.55 2.81
C TRP A 162 6.43 -2.97 2.93
N THR A 163 6.50 -3.51 4.14
CA THR A 163 6.95 -4.90 4.36
C THR A 163 5.81 -5.91 4.29
N HIS A 164 4.67 -5.64 4.95
CA HIS A 164 3.54 -6.57 5.03
C HIS A 164 2.42 -6.26 4.03
N THR A 165 1.92 -5.04 4.03
CA THR A 165 0.73 -4.68 3.23
C THR A 165 1.02 -4.72 1.73
N TYR A 166 2.19 -4.21 1.34
CA TYR A 166 2.69 -4.26 -0.03
C TYR A 166 2.90 -5.70 -0.52
N SER A 167 3.47 -6.57 0.33
CA SER A 167 3.61 -8.01 0.07
C SER A 167 2.27 -8.65 -0.29
N LEU A 168 1.25 -8.42 0.55
CA LEU A 168 -0.10 -8.94 0.35
C LEU A 168 -0.71 -8.42 -0.95
N MET A 169 -0.57 -7.13 -1.25
CA MET A 169 -1.07 -6.53 -2.50
C MET A 169 -0.32 -7.05 -3.73
N LYS A 170 1.01 -7.21 -3.67
CA LYS A 170 1.83 -7.77 -4.77
C LYS A 170 1.36 -9.19 -5.09
N ARG A 171 1.11 -10.02 -4.06
CA ARG A 171 0.59 -11.38 -4.22
C ARG A 171 -0.83 -11.40 -4.82
N ALA A 172 -1.71 -10.53 -4.31
CA ALA A 172 -3.06 -10.38 -4.84
C ALA A 172 -3.06 -9.95 -6.33
N GLY A 173 -2.17 -9.04 -6.70
CA GLY A 173 -1.98 -8.58 -8.08
C GLY A 173 -1.44 -9.69 -9.00
N LYS A 174 -0.45 -10.47 -8.55
CA LYS A 174 0.03 -11.65 -9.31
C LYS A 174 -1.10 -12.67 -9.52
N LEU A 175 -1.92 -12.89 -8.49
CA LEU A 175 -3.07 -13.80 -8.57
C LEU A 175 -4.13 -13.29 -9.56
N TYR A 176 -4.41 -11.98 -9.55
CA TYR A 176 -5.29 -11.35 -10.53
C TYR A 176 -4.82 -11.59 -11.97
N HIS A 177 -3.55 -11.26 -12.25
CA HIS A 177 -2.99 -11.39 -13.59
C HIS A 177 -2.98 -12.84 -14.08
N ARG A 178 -2.66 -13.79 -13.19
CA ARG A 178 -2.72 -15.22 -13.51
C ARG A 178 -4.13 -15.70 -13.84
N ASN A 179 -5.15 -15.22 -13.12
CA ASN A 179 -6.53 -15.56 -13.41
C ASN A 179 -7.01 -14.92 -14.72
N LEU A 180 -6.56 -13.71 -15.04
CA LEU A 180 -6.84 -13.06 -16.32
C LEU A 180 -6.24 -13.85 -17.49
N LEU A 181 -4.97 -14.24 -17.41
CA LEU A 181 -4.31 -15.08 -18.41
C LEU A 181 -5.04 -16.42 -18.59
N ARG A 182 -5.44 -17.07 -17.48
CA ARG A 182 -6.21 -18.32 -17.55
C ARG A 182 -7.54 -18.12 -18.27
N ASN A 183 -8.27 -17.05 -17.96
CA ASN A 183 -9.57 -16.80 -18.59
C ASN A 183 -9.43 -16.53 -20.09
N ASN A 184 -8.41 -15.79 -20.51
CA ASN A 184 -8.13 -15.56 -21.93
C ASN A 184 -7.77 -16.86 -22.65
N LEU A 185 -6.95 -17.72 -22.03
CA LEU A 185 -6.61 -19.03 -22.59
C LEU A 185 -7.84 -19.95 -22.70
N VAL A 186 -8.74 -19.94 -21.72
CA VAL A 186 -9.99 -20.71 -21.78
C VAL A 186 -10.89 -20.20 -22.91
N GLN A 187 -11.00 -18.88 -23.10
CA GLN A 187 -11.76 -18.31 -24.22
C GLN A 187 -11.16 -18.69 -25.58
N GLU A 188 -9.83 -18.70 -25.73
CA GLU A 188 -9.19 -19.14 -26.98
C GLU A 188 -9.45 -20.62 -27.30
N ILE A 189 -9.52 -21.47 -26.27
CA ILE A 189 -9.81 -22.90 -26.41
C ILE A 189 -11.29 -23.12 -26.78
N GLU A 190 -12.23 -22.46 -26.07
CA GLU A 190 -13.66 -22.55 -26.38
C GLU A 190 -13.99 -22.03 -27.80
N HIS A 191 -13.28 -21.00 -28.26
CA HIS A 191 -13.43 -20.47 -29.60
C HIS A 191 -12.86 -21.43 -30.66
N LYS A 192 -11.75 -22.13 -30.38
CA LYS A 192 -11.20 -23.17 -31.28
C LYS A 192 -12.08 -24.41 -31.36
N ASP A 193 -12.67 -24.86 -30.25
CA ASP A 193 -13.54 -26.04 -30.22
C ASP A 193 -14.88 -25.77 -30.92
N SER A 194 -15.36 -24.52 -30.90
CA SER A 194 -16.55 -24.10 -31.65
C SER A 194 -16.35 -24.11 -33.17
N PHE A 195 -15.12 -23.89 -33.65
CA PHE A 195 -14.78 -24.01 -35.08
C PHE A 195 -14.51 -25.46 -35.53
N ALA A 196 -14.24 -26.38 -34.60
CA ALA A 196 -14.01 -27.78 -34.92
C ALA A 196 -15.31 -28.60 -35.11
N ASN A 197 -16.46 -28.07 -34.69
CA ASN A 197 -17.76 -28.77 -34.70
C ASN A 197 -18.78 -28.25 -35.75
N GLY A 198 -18.35 -27.41 -36.71
CA GLY A 198 -19.22 -26.89 -37.78
C GLY A 198 -18.73 -27.28 -39.16
N ASP A 199 -19.38 -28.29 -39.77
CA ASP A 199 -19.16 -28.68 -41.17
C ASP A 199 -19.66 -27.61 -42.16
N SER A 200 -18.91 -27.52 -43.27
CA SER A 200 -19.08 -26.85 -44.56
C SER A 200 -20.30 -25.96 -44.86
N GLY A 201 -20.03 -24.74 -45.36
CA GLY A 201 -20.94 -24.08 -46.31
C GLY A 201 -20.93 -22.55 -46.39
N LYS A 202 -20.28 -22.04 -47.46
CA LYS A 202 -20.49 -20.75 -48.16
C LYS A 202 -20.09 -19.42 -47.49
N ALA A 203 -19.19 -18.74 -48.19
CA ALA A 203 -18.91 -17.32 -48.10
C ALA A 203 -20.07 -16.48 -48.66
N GLU A 204 -20.36 -15.33 -48.05
CA GLU A 204 -20.55 -14.04 -48.73
C GLU A 204 -20.54 -12.84 -47.75
N ASN A 205 -20.15 -11.69 -48.30
CA ASN A 205 -19.67 -10.46 -47.66
C ASN A 205 -20.69 -9.64 -46.84
N GLY A 206 -20.16 -8.83 -45.91
CA GLY A 206 -20.83 -7.65 -45.36
C GLY A 206 -19.96 -6.90 -44.35
N GLU A 207 -19.32 -5.81 -44.78
CA GLU A 207 -18.54 -4.86 -43.96
C GLU A 207 -19.38 -4.16 -42.88
N ALA A 208 -18.82 -3.94 -41.68
CA ALA A 208 -18.52 -2.60 -41.15
C ALA A 208 -18.11 -2.62 -39.65
N ALA A 209 -17.06 -1.82 -39.37
CA ALA A 209 -16.61 -1.23 -38.11
C ALA A 209 -15.96 -2.15 -37.04
N VAL A 210 -14.64 -2.36 -37.22
CA VAL A 210 -13.71 -2.75 -36.15
C VAL A 210 -13.05 -1.47 -35.62
N ASP A 211 -13.38 -1.07 -34.40
CA ASP A 211 -12.56 -0.11 -33.65
C ASP A 211 -11.34 -0.83 -33.09
N GLN A 212 -10.18 -0.36 -33.55
CA GLN A 212 -8.85 -0.83 -33.23
C GLN A 212 -8.50 -0.52 -31.78
N GLU A 213 -8.16 -1.54 -31.00
CA GLU A 213 -7.06 -1.46 -30.02
C GLU A 213 -6.61 -2.88 -29.64
N ALA A 214 -5.74 -3.46 -30.47
CA ALA A 214 -4.89 -4.57 -30.08
C ALA A 214 -3.53 -4.44 -30.78
N LEU A 215 -2.49 -4.84 -30.03
CA LEU A 215 -1.08 -5.04 -30.38
C LEU A 215 -0.13 -3.85 -30.23
N ILE A 216 0.61 -3.87 -29.11
CA ILE A 216 2.08 -3.86 -29.19
C ILE A 216 2.62 -4.97 -28.26
N PRO A 217 3.31 -6.00 -28.79
CA PRO A 217 4.12 -6.91 -28.00
C PRO A 217 5.52 -6.32 -27.80
N THR A 218 6.08 -6.42 -26.59
CA THR A 218 7.52 -6.27 -26.39
C THR A 218 8.05 -7.56 -25.78
N ALA A 219 8.95 -8.18 -26.54
CA ALA A 219 9.62 -9.42 -26.22
C ALA A 219 10.59 -9.23 -25.05
N GLU A 220 10.48 -10.09 -24.04
CA GLU A 220 11.61 -10.53 -23.23
C GLU A 220 11.65 -12.08 -23.25
N LYS A 221 12.87 -12.61 -23.32
CA LYS A 221 13.22 -13.99 -23.69
C LYS A 221 12.77 -15.03 -22.64
N PRO A 222 12.57 -16.30 -23.06
CA PRO A 222 12.22 -17.40 -22.16
C PRO A 222 13.48 -18.01 -21.55
N ASP A 223 13.48 -18.29 -20.25
CA ASP A 223 14.35 -19.33 -19.67
C ASP A 223 13.68 -19.95 -18.42
N ASP A 224 13.69 -21.29 -18.43
CA ASP A 224 13.34 -22.29 -17.40
C ASP A 224 11.87 -22.50 -16.97
N GLU A 225 11.11 -23.12 -17.87
CA GLU A 225 9.71 -23.55 -17.68
C GLU A 225 9.52 -25.00 -17.17
N SER A 226 10.54 -25.70 -16.65
CA SER A 226 10.42 -27.15 -16.38
C SER A 226 10.28 -27.59 -14.91
N GLN A 227 10.37 -26.70 -13.91
CA GLN A 227 10.26 -27.08 -12.48
C GLN A 227 9.04 -26.52 -11.73
N GLN A 228 8.26 -25.61 -12.34
CA GLN A 228 7.21 -24.88 -11.62
C GLN A 228 5.85 -25.60 -11.56
N ASN A 229 5.67 -26.67 -12.32
CA ASN A 229 4.41 -27.42 -12.43
C ASN A 229 4.09 -28.35 -11.22
N GLN A 230 4.97 -28.47 -10.22
CA GLN A 230 4.70 -29.27 -9.00
C GLN A 230 4.50 -28.45 -7.71
N LEU A 231 4.80 -27.14 -7.70
CA LEU A 231 4.79 -26.31 -6.48
C LEU A 231 3.43 -25.64 -6.15
N VAL A 232 2.42 -25.81 -7.01
CA VAL A 232 1.16 -25.05 -6.91
C VAL A 232 0.08 -25.75 -6.07
N SER A 233 0.30 -27.00 -5.64
CA SER A 233 -0.65 -27.72 -4.78
C SER A 233 -0.63 -27.29 -3.30
N CYS A 234 0.36 -26.52 -2.85
CA CYS A 234 0.65 -26.35 -1.41
C CYS A 234 0.05 -25.09 -0.74
N SER A 235 -0.41 -24.08 -1.49
CA SER A 235 -0.87 -22.81 -0.91
C SER A 235 -2.39 -22.72 -0.72
N VAL A 236 -3.19 -23.57 -1.37
CA VAL A 236 -4.62 -23.71 -1.07
C VAL A 236 -4.85 -24.47 0.24
N ALA A 237 -3.94 -25.38 0.60
CA ALA A 237 -4.01 -26.18 1.82
C ALA A 237 -3.84 -25.38 3.13
N LEU A 238 -3.26 -24.17 3.08
CA LEU A 238 -3.07 -23.34 4.29
C LEU A 238 -4.36 -22.66 4.80
N LEU A 239 -5.44 -22.65 4.01
CA LEU A 239 -6.74 -22.07 4.41
C LEU A 239 -7.81 -23.12 4.70
N SER A 240 -7.45 -24.40 4.60
CA SER A 240 -8.27 -25.56 4.94
C SER A 240 -7.51 -26.44 5.92
N SER A 241 -7.36 -25.95 7.15
CA SER A 241 -7.06 -26.84 8.27
C SER A 241 -8.28 -27.70 8.51
N ASP A 242 -8.34 -28.85 7.83
CA ASP A 242 -9.06 -29.99 8.35
C ASP A 242 -8.07 -30.92 9.06
N SER A 243 -8.57 -31.47 10.15
CA SER A 243 -7.92 -32.28 11.17
C SER A 243 -6.96 -33.36 10.64
N SER A 244 -5.67 -33.30 11.02
CA SER A 244 -4.86 -34.46 11.43
C SER A 244 -3.45 -34.06 11.85
N PHE A 245 -3.23 -34.12 13.15
CA PHE A 245 -1.94 -34.02 13.82
C PHE A 245 -1.18 -35.35 13.64
N MET A 246 -0.21 -35.44 12.73
CA MET A 246 1.05 -36.20 12.88
C MET A 246 1.92 -36.12 11.61
N GLY A 247 3.17 -35.63 11.73
CA GLY A 247 4.28 -36.00 10.83
C GLY A 247 4.63 -35.06 9.67
N SER A 248 5.68 -34.23 9.85
CA SER A 248 6.82 -34.07 8.91
C SER A 248 7.55 -32.73 9.16
N LYS A 249 8.71 -32.79 9.81
CA LYS A 249 9.58 -31.62 10.03
C LYS A 249 10.22 -31.09 8.73
N LYS A 250 10.23 -31.85 7.63
CA LYS A 250 10.84 -31.42 6.35
C LYS A 250 9.99 -30.35 5.62
N ASN A 251 8.66 -30.45 5.69
CA ASN A 251 7.77 -29.55 4.96
C ASN A 251 7.70 -28.12 5.56
N PHE A 252 8.18 -27.93 6.80
CA PHE A 252 8.16 -26.63 7.47
C PHE A 252 9.38 -25.76 7.10
N TRP A 253 10.57 -26.35 6.99
CA TRP A 253 11.80 -25.62 6.66
C TRP A 253 11.85 -25.14 5.21
N ASP A 254 11.34 -25.94 4.26
CA ASP A 254 11.26 -25.52 2.87
C ASP A 254 10.21 -24.41 2.68
N LYS A 255 9.05 -24.51 3.37
CA LYS A 255 8.04 -23.43 3.43
C LYS A 255 8.56 -22.16 4.11
N LEU A 256 9.36 -22.31 5.17
CA LEU A 256 10.01 -21.18 5.85
C LEU A 256 11.06 -20.53 4.92
N LYS A 257 11.85 -21.33 4.21
CA LYS A 257 12.88 -20.86 3.27
C LYS A 257 12.25 -20.08 2.11
N GLU A 258 11.16 -20.60 1.54
CA GLU A 258 10.42 -19.95 0.46
C GLU A 258 9.72 -18.66 0.94
N GLY A 259 9.18 -18.65 2.16
CA GLY A 259 8.69 -17.46 2.83
C GLY A 259 9.79 -16.42 3.08
N THR A 260 10.99 -16.84 3.52
CA THR A 260 12.12 -15.93 3.78
C THR A 260 12.67 -15.32 2.50
N HIS A 261 12.73 -16.06 1.38
CA HIS A 261 13.21 -15.53 0.11
C HIS A 261 12.28 -14.42 -0.42
N GLN A 262 10.96 -14.61 -0.26
CA GLN A 262 9.97 -13.60 -0.63
C GLN A 262 10.05 -12.36 0.28
N ILE A 263 10.26 -12.55 1.59
CA ILE A 263 10.45 -11.44 2.53
C ILE A 263 11.73 -10.65 2.20
N VAL A 264 12.81 -11.32 1.79
CA VAL A 264 14.06 -10.65 1.38
C VAL A 264 13.85 -9.82 0.11
N GLU A 265 13.16 -10.35 -0.91
CA GLU A 265 12.83 -9.60 -2.13
C GLU A 265 11.92 -8.39 -1.83
N GLU A 266 11.04 -8.51 -0.83
CA GLU A 266 10.16 -7.43 -0.37
C GLU A 266 10.87 -6.40 0.51
N LEU A 267 11.88 -6.82 1.29
CA LEU A 267 12.79 -5.92 2.03
C LEU A 267 13.67 -5.11 1.08
N LEU A 268 13.92 -5.60 -0.14
CA LEU A 268 14.62 -4.88 -1.19
C LEU A 268 13.74 -3.87 -1.94
N ALA A 269 12.46 -3.73 -1.58
CA ALA A 269 11.63 -2.67 -2.13
C ALA A 269 12.26 -1.29 -1.84
N PRO A 270 12.31 -0.36 -2.82
CA PRO A 270 12.99 0.92 -2.65
C PRO A 270 12.58 1.69 -1.38
N PRO A 271 11.28 1.77 -1.00
CA PRO A 271 10.87 2.46 0.23
C PRO A 271 11.42 1.82 1.50
N THR A 272 11.53 0.49 1.53
CA THR A 272 12.02 -0.27 2.69
C THR A 272 13.52 -0.09 2.87
N VAL A 273 14.29 -0.17 1.77
CA VAL A 273 15.74 0.09 1.80
C VAL A 273 16.02 1.51 2.26
N SER A 274 15.35 2.51 1.69
CA SER A 274 15.50 3.90 2.12
C SER A 274 15.05 4.14 3.56
N ALA A 275 14.05 3.41 4.05
CA ALA A 275 13.66 3.45 5.45
C ALA A 275 14.77 2.92 6.37
N ILE A 276 15.40 1.79 6.03
CA ILE A 276 16.53 1.23 6.80
C ILE A 276 17.71 2.20 6.82
N ILE A 277 18.08 2.76 5.67
CA ILE A 277 19.18 3.74 5.58
C ILE A 277 18.81 5.00 6.40
N GLY A 278 17.59 5.51 6.27
CA GLY A 278 17.12 6.67 7.02
C GLY A 278 17.15 6.42 8.54
N PHE A 279 16.77 5.22 8.97
CA PHE A 279 16.88 4.81 10.37
C PHE A 279 18.34 4.79 10.85
N ILE A 280 19.27 4.22 10.07
CA ILE A 280 20.70 4.18 10.42
C ILE A 280 21.26 5.60 10.54
N VAL A 281 20.93 6.48 9.59
CA VAL A 281 21.31 7.90 9.60
C VAL A 281 20.77 8.63 10.83
N GLY A 282 19.49 8.44 11.15
CA GLY A 282 18.85 9.09 12.30
C GLY A 282 19.32 8.54 13.66
N ALA A 283 19.50 7.22 13.76
CA ALA A 283 19.94 6.59 15.00
C ALA A 283 21.39 6.93 15.35
N THR A 284 22.24 7.19 14.35
CA THR A 284 23.67 7.40 14.55
C THR A 284 23.99 8.90 14.69
N PRO A 285 24.40 9.42 15.87
CA PRO A 285 24.50 10.85 16.11
C PRO A 285 25.48 11.59 15.18
N TRP A 286 26.64 11.00 14.89
CA TRP A 286 27.62 11.60 13.99
C TRP A 286 27.09 11.71 12.55
N LEU A 287 26.40 10.67 12.08
CA LEU A 287 25.80 10.64 10.75
C LEU A 287 24.61 11.60 10.66
N LYS A 288 23.77 11.65 11.71
CA LYS A 288 22.67 12.62 11.82
C LYS A 288 23.20 14.06 11.74
N SER A 289 24.25 14.40 12.49
CA SER A 289 24.84 15.75 12.46
C SER A 289 25.44 16.15 11.10
N LEU A 290 25.78 15.18 10.27
CA LEU A 290 26.33 15.42 8.93
C LEU A 290 25.25 15.84 7.93
N PHE A 291 24.05 15.26 8.04
CA PHE A 291 22.93 15.48 7.12
C PHE A 291 21.85 16.44 7.66
N ILE A 292 21.64 16.47 8.98
CA ILE A 292 20.50 17.11 9.64
C ILE A 292 21.00 18.17 10.63
N GLY A 293 20.52 19.39 10.44
CA GLY A 293 20.86 20.56 11.27
C GLY A 293 21.19 21.76 10.40
N ASP A 294 21.04 22.97 10.95
CA ASP A 294 21.22 24.19 10.15
C ASP A 294 22.66 24.40 9.68
N ALA A 295 23.64 23.91 10.46
CA ALA A 295 25.06 23.95 10.16
C ALA A 295 25.62 22.63 9.57
N ALA A 296 24.74 21.69 9.17
CA ALA A 296 25.17 20.39 8.67
C ALA A 296 25.81 20.52 7.26
N PRO A 297 27.01 19.94 7.02
CA PRO A 297 27.73 20.12 5.76
C PRO A 297 27.04 19.46 4.55
N LEU A 298 26.28 18.38 4.77
CA LEU A 298 25.52 17.69 3.72
C LEU A 298 24.03 18.03 3.73
N ARG A 299 23.64 19.16 4.35
CA ARG A 299 22.25 19.63 4.42
C ARG A 299 21.56 19.64 3.05
N VAL A 300 22.26 20.05 1.99
CA VAL A 300 21.71 20.11 0.62
C VAL A 300 21.18 18.75 0.15
N ILE A 301 21.83 17.65 0.54
CA ILE A 301 21.39 16.29 0.19
C ILE A 301 20.08 15.99 0.89
N GLN A 302 20.02 16.21 2.22
CA GLN A 302 18.82 15.99 3.01
C GLN A 302 17.65 16.87 2.55
N ASP A 303 17.90 18.15 2.25
CA ASP A 303 16.88 19.10 1.80
C ASP A 303 16.35 18.71 0.41
N SER A 304 17.21 18.21 -0.49
CA SER A 304 16.81 17.69 -1.80
C SER A 304 15.94 16.42 -1.68
N ILE A 305 16.35 15.48 -0.81
CA ILE A 305 15.56 14.26 -0.55
C ILE A 305 14.22 14.62 0.10
N LYS A 306 14.22 15.57 1.04
CA LYS A 306 12.98 16.07 1.64
C LYS A 306 12.07 16.71 0.59
N LEU A 307 12.60 17.54 -0.30
CA LEU A 307 11.83 18.18 -1.37
C LEU A 307 11.16 17.14 -2.28
N LEU A 308 11.89 16.08 -2.67
CA LEU A 308 11.33 14.95 -3.41
C LEU A 308 10.27 14.19 -2.59
N GLY A 309 10.53 13.97 -1.31
CA GLY A 309 9.63 13.27 -0.39
C GLY A 309 8.31 14.01 -0.17
N ASP A 310 8.35 15.33 -0.03
CA ASP A 310 7.17 16.19 0.17
C ASP A 310 6.21 16.14 -1.05
N GLY A 311 6.72 15.76 -2.24
CA GLY A 311 5.91 15.49 -3.44
C GLY A 311 5.10 14.19 -3.40
N THR A 312 5.39 13.26 -2.48
CA THR A 312 4.74 11.93 -2.43
C THR A 312 3.23 12.03 -2.21
N ILE A 313 2.81 12.75 -1.16
CA ILE A 313 1.41 12.86 -0.75
C ILE A 313 0.55 13.50 -1.85
N PRO A 314 0.89 14.69 -2.40
CA PRO A 314 0.08 15.30 -3.45
C PRO A 314 0.03 14.43 -4.72
N CYS A 315 1.14 13.82 -5.15
CA CYS A 315 1.15 12.96 -6.33
C CYS A 315 0.28 11.71 -6.16
N ILE A 316 0.39 11.00 -5.02
CA ILE A 316 -0.49 9.85 -4.72
C ILE A 316 -1.97 10.27 -4.71
N THR A 317 -2.26 11.43 -4.11
CA THR A 317 -3.64 11.93 -4.02
C THR A 317 -4.20 12.31 -5.40
N LEU A 318 -3.39 12.89 -6.27
CA LEU A 318 -3.76 13.15 -7.67
C LEU A 318 -4.02 11.85 -8.44
N ILE A 319 -3.15 10.84 -8.29
CA ILE A 319 -3.35 9.51 -8.90
C ILE A 319 -4.67 8.91 -8.41
N LEU A 320 -4.90 8.95 -7.10
CA LEU A 320 -6.13 8.43 -6.48
C LEU A 320 -7.36 9.11 -7.07
N GLY A 321 -7.39 10.44 -7.11
CA GLY A 321 -8.45 11.22 -7.72
C GLY A 321 -8.72 10.83 -9.17
N GLY A 322 -7.65 10.71 -9.98
CA GLY A 322 -7.78 10.26 -11.36
C GLY A 322 -8.29 8.82 -11.49
N ASN A 323 -7.91 7.91 -10.58
CA ASN A 323 -8.40 6.52 -10.58
C ASN A 323 -9.89 6.43 -10.26
N LEU A 324 -10.41 7.33 -9.43
CA LEU A 324 -11.84 7.36 -9.08
C LEU A 324 -12.75 7.68 -10.28
N THR A 325 -12.28 8.41 -11.30
CA THR A 325 -13.12 8.76 -12.46
C THR A 325 -13.58 7.53 -13.25
N GLN A 326 -12.76 6.48 -13.29
CA GLN A 326 -13.10 5.20 -13.92
C GLN A 326 -13.96 4.33 -12.98
N GLY A 327 -13.63 4.31 -11.69
CA GLY A 327 -14.33 3.50 -10.70
C GLY A 327 -15.76 3.96 -10.41
N LEU A 328 -16.08 5.25 -10.57
CA LEU A 328 -17.43 5.78 -10.35
C LEU A 328 -18.47 5.21 -11.33
N ARG A 329 -18.05 4.81 -12.53
CA ARG A 329 -18.98 4.37 -13.59
C ARG A 329 -19.23 2.86 -13.55
N ASN A 330 -18.25 2.06 -13.14
CA ASN A 330 -18.34 0.60 -13.06
C ASN A 330 -17.57 0.08 -11.82
N SER A 331 -18.27 -0.22 -10.72
CA SER A 331 -17.65 -0.86 -9.55
C SER A 331 -17.60 -2.37 -9.71
N VAL A 332 -16.40 -2.93 -9.70
CA VAL A 332 -16.16 -4.38 -9.64
C VAL A 332 -16.37 -4.93 -8.22
N ILE A 333 -16.32 -4.05 -7.20
CA ILE A 333 -16.39 -4.40 -5.78
C ILE A 333 -17.83 -4.24 -5.28
N ARG A 334 -18.32 -5.22 -4.52
CA ARG A 334 -19.65 -5.18 -3.91
C ARG A 334 -19.68 -4.13 -2.78
N PRO A 335 -20.73 -3.28 -2.67
CA PRO A 335 -20.82 -2.26 -1.62
C PRO A 335 -20.68 -2.80 -0.20
N VAL A 336 -21.12 -4.04 0.04
CA VAL A 336 -20.98 -4.74 1.33
C VAL A 336 -19.51 -4.96 1.70
N GLU A 337 -18.65 -5.23 0.72
CA GLU A 337 -17.21 -5.39 0.93
C GLU A 337 -16.56 -4.06 1.34
N ILE A 338 -17.00 -2.95 0.73
CA ILE A 338 -16.56 -1.60 1.09
C ILE A 338 -17.02 -1.24 2.51
N ALA A 339 -18.30 -1.49 2.83
CA ALA A 339 -18.86 -1.24 4.16
C ALA A 339 -18.11 -2.02 5.25
N ALA A 340 -17.78 -3.29 4.99
CA ALA A 340 -17.02 -4.10 5.94
C ALA A 340 -15.60 -3.56 6.16
N ILE A 341 -14.89 -3.13 5.11
CA ILE A 341 -13.58 -2.47 5.26
C ILE A 341 -13.73 -1.22 6.12
N ILE A 342 -14.75 -0.39 5.89
CA ILE A 342 -14.99 0.83 6.66
C ILE A 342 -15.22 0.48 8.15
N VAL A 343 -16.08 -0.49 8.45
CA VAL A 343 -16.37 -0.90 9.83
C VAL A 343 -15.13 -1.44 10.53
N VAL A 344 -14.41 -2.38 9.89
CA VAL A 344 -13.21 -2.96 10.49
C VAL A 344 -12.16 -1.88 10.73
N ARG A 345 -11.92 -1.01 9.74
CA ARG A 345 -10.85 -0.02 9.78
C ARG A 345 -11.12 1.17 10.69
N TYR A 346 -12.36 1.68 10.70
CA TYR A 346 -12.70 2.93 11.40
C TYR A 346 -13.50 2.74 12.68
N LEU A 347 -14.06 1.55 12.96
CA LEU A 347 -14.82 1.32 14.20
C LEU A 347 -14.11 0.33 15.15
N ILE A 348 -13.41 -0.67 14.63
CA ILE A 348 -12.83 -1.74 15.45
C ILE A 348 -11.34 -1.51 15.73
N LEU A 349 -10.60 -0.94 14.77
CA LEU A 349 -9.13 -0.83 14.78
C LEU A 349 -8.59 0.56 15.15
N GLN A 350 -9.45 1.46 15.61
CA GLN A 350 -9.10 2.87 15.82
C GLN A 350 -8.26 3.11 17.07
#